data_AF-A0A6J5FBS5-F1
#
_entry.id   AF-A0A6J5FBS5-F1
#
_cell.length_a   1.000
_cell.length_b   1.000
_cell.length_c   1.000
_cell.angle_alpha   90.00
_cell.angle_beta   90.00
_cell.angle_gamma   90.00
#
_symmetry.space_group_name_H-M   'P 1'
#
loop_
_entity.id
_entity.type
_entity.pdbx_description
1 polymer ?
#
loop_
_entity_poly.entity_id
_entity_poly.type
_entity_poly.pdbx_seq_one_letter_code
_entity_poly.pdbx_strand_id
1 'polypeptide(L)'
;MERMAADPTASVPHVCHGWGETITAYRLFDNEKVQWHAILEPHWQQTQKRTQSHRVVLCLQDTAELDFNGQDALGLGPPTYEAHR
;
A
#
# COMPACT_ATOMS: atom_id res chain seq x y z
N MET A 1 -6.36 -9.43 -4.65
CA MET A 1 -5.49 -8.47 -5.37
C MET A 1 -6.00 -8.14 -6.76
N GLU A 2 -6.28 -9.10 -7.64
CA GLU A 2 -6.72 -8.81 -9.02
C GLU A 2 -7.95 -7.88 -9.10
N ARG A 3 -8.95 -8.03 -8.23
CA ARG A 3 -10.11 -7.13 -8.18
C ARG A 3 -9.79 -5.73 -7.68
N MET A 4 -9.00 -5.61 -6.62
CA MET A 4 -8.50 -4.33 -6.13
C MET A 4 -7.64 -3.63 -7.19
N ALA A 5 -6.90 -4.38 -8.01
CA ALA A 5 -6.14 -3.82 -9.12
C ALA A 5 -7.02 -3.42 -10.32
N ALA A 6 -8.18 -4.05 -10.50
CA ALA A 6 -9.12 -3.75 -11.57
C ALA A 6 -9.88 -2.42 -11.36
N ASP A 7 -10.18 -2.08 -10.10
CA ASP A 7 -10.70 -0.77 -9.70
C ASP A 7 -9.99 -0.27 -8.44
N PRO A 8 -8.81 0.37 -8.57
CA PRO A 8 -7.98 0.77 -7.45
C PRO A 8 -8.56 1.94 -6.64
N THR A 9 -9.58 2.62 -7.16
CA THR A 9 -10.22 3.77 -6.50
C THR A 9 -11.47 3.38 -5.71
N ALA A 10 -12.01 2.19 -5.98
CA ALA A 10 -13.17 1.68 -5.27
C ALA A 10 -12.85 1.30 -3.82
N SER A 11 -13.86 1.40 -2.97
CA SER A 11 -13.76 0.99 -1.56
C SER A 11 -13.64 -0.53 -1.43
N VAL A 12 -13.11 -1.01 -0.29
CA VAL A 12 -12.97 -2.44 0.01
C VAL A 12 -14.30 -3.21 -0.16
N PRO A 13 -15.44 -2.74 0.37
CA PRO A 13 -16.72 -3.44 0.16
C PRO A 13 -17.19 -3.46 -1.30
N HIS A 14 -16.77 -2.48 -2.10
CA HIS A 14 -17.16 -2.39 -3.51
C HIS A 14 -16.39 -3.39 -4.39
N VAL A 15 -15.11 -3.62 -4.10
CA VAL A 15 -14.27 -4.57 -4.86
C VAL A 15 -14.41 -6.03 -4.39
N CYS A 16 -15.02 -6.26 -3.23
CA CYS A 16 -15.24 -7.60 -2.66
C CYS A 16 -16.59 -8.21 -3.07
N HIS A 17 -16.64 -9.54 -3.20
CA HIS A 17 -17.89 -10.26 -3.47
C HIS A 17 -18.66 -10.56 -2.19
N GLY A 18 -19.48 -9.60 -1.80
CA GLY A 18 -20.39 -9.74 -0.67
C GLY A 18 -19.69 -9.71 0.68
N TRP A 19 -20.48 -10.04 1.71
CA TRP A 19 -20.10 -9.74 3.09
C TRP A 19 -18.94 -10.58 3.62
N GLY A 20 -18.93 -11.88 3.32
CA GLY A 20 -17.88 -12.78 3.82
C GLY A 20 -16.49 -12.37 3.34
N GLU A 21 -16.38 -11.99 2.06
CA GLU A 21 -15.12 -11.52 1.50
C GLU A 21 -14.74 -10.15 2.07
N THR A 22 -15.70 -9.23 2.19
CA THR A 22 -15.47 -7.89 2.77
C THR A 22 -14.90 -7.98 4.18
N ILE A 23 -15.50 -8.81 5.06
CA ILE A 23 -15.00 -9.02 6.41
C ILE A 23 -13.63 -9.69 6.41
N THR A 24 -13.39 -10.61 5.49
CA THR A 24 -12.07 -11.26 5.38
C THR A 24 -11.00 -10.26 4.96
N ALA A 25 -11.30 -9.34 4.05
CA ALA A 25 -10.38 -8.28 3.64
C ALA A 25 -10.04 -7.35 4.81
N TYR A 26 -11.03 -6.89 5.58
CA TYR A 26 -10.76 -6.08 6.78
C TYR A 26 -9.96 -6.84 7.83
N ARG A 27 -10.29 -8.11 8.09
CA ARG A 27 -9.50 -8.97 9.00
C ARG A 27 -8.07 -9.17 8.54
N LEU A 28 -7.83 -9.21 7.22
CA LEU A 28 -6.48 -9.28 6.68
C LEU A 28 -5.70 -7.99 6.94
N PHE A 29 -6.33 -6.83 6.73
CA PHE A 29 -5.71 -5.53 6.99
C PHE A 29 -5.42 -5.27 8.47
N ASP A 30 -6.23 -5.84 9.37
CA ASP A 30 -6.09 -5.73 10.84
C ASP A 30 -5.36 -6.94 11.46
N ASN A 31 -4.64 -7.74 10.67
CA ASN A 31 -3.95 -8.93 11.17
C ASN A 31 -2.52 -8.60 11.62
N GLU A 32 -2.28 -8.52 12.93
CA GLU A 32 -0.95 -8.26 13.51
C GLU A 32 0.14 -9.28 13.09
N LYS A 33 -0.26 -10.49 12.66
CA LYS A 33 0.68 -11.50 12.14
C LYS A 33 1.18 -11.16 10.73
N VAL A 34 0.51 -10.26 10.03
CA VAL A 34 0.89 -9.80 8.68
C VAL A 34 1.66 -8.50 8.81
N GLN A 35 2.95 -8.55 8.51
CA GLN A 35 3.83 -7.39 8.54
C GLN A 35 3.90 -6.74 7.15
N TRP A 36 3.91 -5.41 7.07
CA TRP A 36 3.93 -4.70 5.79
C TRP A 36 5.14 -5.07 4.91
N HIS A 37 6.29 -5.34 5.53
CA HIS A 37 7.48 -5.81 4.82
C HIS A 37 7.22 -7.11 4.06
N ALA A 38 6.48 -8.06 4.66
CA ALA A 38 6.15 -9.33 4.01
C ALA A 38 5.21 -9.14 2.81
N ILE A 39 4.42 -8.05 2.80
CA ILE A 39 3.59 -7.67 1.66
C ILE A 39 4.47 -7.10 0.54
N LEU A 40 5.42 -6.21 0.85
CA LEU A 40 6.25 -5.52 -0.15
C LEU A 40 7.42 -6.35 -0.70
N GLU A 41 8.00 -7.25 0.10
CA GLU A 41 9.11 -8.13 -0.29
C GLU A 41 8.90 -8.83 -1.65
N PRO A 42 7.78 -9.53 -1.91
CA PRO A 42 7.56 -10.15 -3.22
C PRO A 42 7.51 -9.12 -4.36
N HIS A 43 7.03 -7.89 -4.12
CA HIS A 43 7.03 -6.84 -5.15
C HIS A 43 8.45 -6.37 -5.49
N TRP A 44 9.35 -6.28 -4.49
CA TRP A 44 10.76 -5.99 -4.71
C TRP A 44 11.44 -7.11 -5.51
N GLN A 45 11.21 -8.37 -5.13
CA GLN A 45 11.77 -9.53 -5.85
C GLN A 45 11.29 -9.60 -7.31
N GLN A 46 9.99 -9.35 -7.57
CA GLN A 46 9.49 -9.29 -8.95
C GLN A 46 10.05 -8.10 -9.72
N THR A 47 10.25 -6.95 -9.07
CA THR A 47 10.89 -5.79 -9.69
C THR A 47 12.33 -6.11 -10.07
N GLN A 48 13.11 -6.72 -9.16
CA GLN A 48 14.48 -7.18 -9.42
C GLN A 48 14.51 -8.17 -10.59
N LYS A 49 13.63 -9.19 -10.58
CA LYS A 49 13.53 -10.16 -11.67
C LYS A 49 13.24 -9.48 -13.02
N ARG A 50 12.31 -8.53 -13.06
CA ARG A 50 12.00 -7.76 -14.28
C ARG A 50 13.20 -6.94 -14.74
N THR A 51 13.98 -6.37 -13.83
CA THR A 51 15.16 -5.56 -14.21
C THR A 51 16.29 -6.38 -14.83
N GLN A 52 16.39 -7.68 -14.55
CA GLN A 52 17.46 -8.55 -15.08
C GLN A 52 17.45 -8.65 -16.62
N SER A 53 16.32 -8.41 -17.28
CA SER A 53 16.24 -8.41 -18.76
C SER A 53 16.73 -7.11 -19.41
N HIS A 54 17.12 -6.11 -18.62
CA HIS A 54 17.51 -4.79 -19.11
C HIS A 54 18.97 -4.47 -18.78
N ARG A 55 19.73 -4.01 -19.78
CA ARG A 55 21.14 -3.64 -19.61
C ARG A 55 21.34 -2.39 -18.74
N VAL A 56 20.39 -1.45 -18.81
CA VAL A 56 20.40 -0.19 -18.06
C VAL A 56 19.02 0.02 -17.47
N VAL A 57 18.99 0.39 -16.19
CA VAL A 57 17.77 0.69 -15.43
C VAL A 57 17.96 2.02 -14.71
N LEU A 58 16.95 2.87 -14.74
CA LEU A 58 16.93 4.12 -13.97
C LEU A 58 16.26 3.88 -12.62
N CYS A 59 16.98 4.15 -11.53
CA CYS A 59 16.44 4.11 -10.18
C CYS A 59 16.00 5.53 -9.79
N LEU A 60 14.71 5.83 -9.97
CA LEU A 60 14.13 7.10 -9.56
C LEU A 60 13.84 7.05 -8.05
N GLN A 61 14.22 8.12 -7.34
CA GLN A 61 13.96 8.25 -5.91
C GLN A 61 13.45 9.66 -5.63
N ASP A 62 12.37 9.72 -4.86
CA ASP A 62 11.75 10.93 -4.35
C ASP A 62 11.15 10.60 -2.96
N THR A 63 10.73 11.61 -2.21
CA THR A 63 10.06 11.45 -0.91
C THR A 63 8.66 12.03 -0.99
N ALA A 64 7.67 11.24 -0.60
CA ALA A 64 6.27 11.64 -0.55
C ALA A 64 5.70 11.43 0.86
N GLU A 65 4.70 12.23 1.19
CA GLU A 65 3.93 12.13 2.43
C GLU A 65 2.49 11.69 2.14
N LEU A 66 1.89 11.00 3.10
CA LEU A 66 0.48 10.65 3.07
C LEU A 66 -0.24 11.43 4.17
N ASP A 67 -1.06 12.41 3.75
CA ASP A 67 -1.94 13.17 4.65
C ASP A 67 -3.31 12.48 4.71
N PHE A 68 -3.73 12.14 5.93
CA PHE A 68 -5.00 11.49 6.20
C PHE A 68 -6.13 12.50 6.51
N ASN A 69 -5.93 13.80 6.25
CA ASN A 69 -6.94 14.86 6.35
C ASN A 69 -7.64 14.91 7.72
N GLY A 70 -6.88 14.73 8.80
CA GLY A 70 -7.42 14.79 10.17
C GLY A 70 -8.27 13.60 10.60
N GLN A 71 -8.24 12.47 9.88
CA GLN A 71 -8.72 11.20 10.44
C GLN A 71 -7.85 10.81 11.64
N ASP A 72 -8.47 10.32 12.72
CA ASP A 72 -7.76 9.84 13.91
C ASP A 72 -6.80 8.71 13.52
N ALA A 73 -5.51 9.02 13.46
CA ALA A 73 -4.45 8.07 13.20
C ALA A 73 -3.41 8.17 14.31
N LEU A 74 -3.26 7.08 15.07
CA LEU A 74 -2.35 7.01 16.21
C LEU A 74 -0.98 6.48 15.76
N GLY A 75 0.08 7.05 16.32
CA GLY A 75 1.46 6.60 16.06
C GLY A 75 2.08 7.08 14.75
N LEU A 76 1.45 8.04 14.06
CA LEU A 76 2.06 8.71 12.90
C LEU A 76 3.03 9.82 13.34
N GLY A 77 4.03 10.11 12.49
CA GLY A 77 4.89 11.27 12.63
C GLY A 77 4.21 12.57 12.17
N PRO A 78 4.74 13.75 12.53
CA PRO A 78 4.20 15.03 12.07
C PRO A 78 4.39 15.18 10.55
N PRO A 79 3.46 15.85 9.85
CA PRO A 79 3.64 16.19 8.43
C PRO A 79 4.79 17.20 8.29
N THR A 80 5.58 17.09 7.22
CA THR A 80 6.76 17.97 7.04
C THR A 80 6.36 19.42 6.75
N TYR A 81 5.15 19.65 6.21
CA TYR A 81 4.62 20.99 5.94
C TYR A 81 4.45 21.88 7.18
N GLU A 82 4.23 21.31 8.37
CA GLU A 82 4.15 22.11 9.60
C GLU A 82 5.48 22.77 9.99
N ALA A 83 6.61 22.33 9.41
CA ALA A 83 7.92 22.97 9.60
C ALA A 83 8.11 24.27 8.79
N HIS A 84 7.12 24.67 7.96
CA HIS A 84 7.22 25.80 7.02
C HIS A 84 6.18 26.92 7.25
N ARG A 85 5.51 26.97 8.42
CA ARG A 85 4.64 28.10 8.82
C ARG A 85 5.28 29.02 9.84
#